data_AF-A0A820LG94-F1
#
_entry.id   AF-A0A820LG94-F1
#
_cell.length_a   1.000
_cell.length_b   1.000
_cell.length_c   1.000
_cell.angle_alpha   90.00
_cell.angle_beta   90.00
_cell.angle_gamma   90.00
#
_symmetry.space_group_name_H-M   'P 1'
#
loop_
_entity.id
_entity.type
_entity.pdbx_description
1 polymer ?
#
loop_
_entity_poly.entity_id
_entity_poly.type
_entity_poly.pdbx_seq_one_letter_code
_entity_poly.pdbx_strand_id
1 'polypeptide(L)'
;LKIYLFLFSLLPYGCLATGYCSGFIEVVKNAKTIMDIQRLDGLKGQFQFDASALYRWIVKNNPGADKLKSAIDLFTRSCAGYCVITYVLGVADRYPDNIMVNECGQLFHINFGHILGNFKKKYGIRRERTKLVLIDDFMRVITNKNTDTNPIETREFRNFKKLCINGYRILRRQYRQIVCLFKLMMNCDL
;
A
#
# COMPACT_ATOMS: atom_id res chain seq x y z
N LEU A 1 14.63 -9.54 -9.48
CA LEU A 1 13.29 -9.29 -8.89
C LEU A 1 13.17 -9.68 -7.41
N LYS A 2 13.48 -10.94 -7.02
CA LYS A 2 13.34 -11.42 -5.62
C LYS A 2 14.05 -10.56 -4.56
N ILE A 3 15.25 -10.08 -4.85
CA ILE A 3 15.99 -9.17 -3.95
C ILE A 3 15.23 -7.88 -3.64
N TYR A 4 14.50 -7.33 -4.62
CA TYR A 4 13.74 -6.09 -4.44
C TYR A 4 12.41 -6.31 -3.71
N LEU A 5 11.79 -7.48 -3.88
CA LEU A 5 10.62 -7.87 -3.08
C LEU A 5 10.99 -7.95 -1.60
N PHE A 6 12.15 -8.52 -1.28
CA PHE A 6 12.66 -8.58 0.09
C PHE A 6 13.03 -7.20 0.64
N LEU A 7 13.77 -6.39 -0.14
CA LEU A 7 14.22 -5.05 0.27
C LEU A 7 13.06 -4.11 0.61
N PHE A 8 11.95 -4.19 -0.12
CA PHE A 8 10.76 -3.37 0.14
C PHE A 8 9.68 -4.11 0.92
N SER A 9 9.93 -5.36 1.36
CA SER A 9 8.95 -6.17 2.09
C SER A 9 7.58 -6.22 1.37
N LEU A 10 7.60 -6.41 0.05
CA LEU A 10 6.39 -6.49 -0.77
C LEU A 10 5.72 -7.86 -0.63
N LEU A 11 4.39 -7.90 -0.67
CA LEU A 11 3.60 -9.12 -0.55
C LEU A 11 2.76 -9.34 -1.83
N PRO A 12 3.33 -9.94 -2.87
CA PRO A 12 2.56 -10.39 -4.04
C PRO A 12 1.82 -11.68 -3.69
N TYR A 13 0.58 -11.58 -3.23
CA TYR A 13 -0.28 -12.74 -2.98
C TYR A 13 -0.65 -13.43 -4.29
N GLY A 14 -0.85 -14.74 -4.24
CA GLY A 14 -1.25 -15.56 -5.37
C GLY A 14 -2.60 -15.12 -5.94
N CYS A 15 -2.66 -14.95 -7.26
CA CYS A 15 -3.89 -14.71 -8.00
C CYS A 15 -3.84 -15.55 -9.27
N LEU A 16 -4.80 -16.45 -9.45
CA LEU A 16 -4.83 -17.39 -10.57
C LEU A 16 -6.22 -17.37 -11.21
N ALA A 17 -6.30 -16.89 -12.45
CA ALA A 17 -7.49 -17.08 -13.27
C ALA A 17 -7.57 -18.54 -13.73
N THR A 18 -8.74 -19.16 -13.57
CA THR A 18 -8.97 -20.56 -13.97
C THR A 18 -9.94 -20.68 -15.15
N GLY A 19 -10.63 -19.60 -15.50
CA GLY A 19 -11.62 -19.58 -16.58
C GLY A 19 -12.27 -18.20 -16.72
N TYR A 20 -13.34 -18.13 -17.51
CA TYR A 20 -14.06 -16.88 -17.74
C TYR A 20 -14.70 -16.36 -16.45
N CYS A 21 -14.27 -15.16 -16.02
CA CYS A 21 -14.71 -14.54 -14.77
C CYS A 21 -14.56 -15.44 -13.53
N SER A 22 -13.65 -16.42 -13.55
CA SER A 22 -13.42 -17.37 -12.47
C SER A 22 -11.94 -17.51 -12.13
N GLY A 23 -11.63 -17.64 -10.84
CA GLY A 23 -10.26 -17.80 -10.39
C GLY A 23 -10.17 -17.90 -8.87
N PHE A 24 -8.93 -18.00 -8.39
CA PHE A 24 -8.60 -18.06 -6.98
C PHE A 24 -7.69 -16.90 -6.58
N ILE A 25 -7.90 -16.41 -5.37
CA ILE A 25 -7.06 -15.40 -4.73
C ILE A 25 -6.56 -15.99 -3.41
N GLU A 26 -5.26 -15.93 -3.18
CA GLU A 26 -4.65 -16.35 -1.93
C GLU A 26 -5.08 -15.42 -0.79
N VAL A 27 -5.54 -16.02 0.31
CA VAL A 27 -5.91 -15.28 1.52
C VAL A 27 -4.65 -15.02 2.36
N VAL A 28 -4.30 -13.75 2.52
CA VAL A 28 -3.27 -13.33 3.47
C VAL A 28 -3.85 -13.37 4.88
N LYS A 29 -3.34 -14.28 5.70
CA LYS A 29 -3.79 -14.47 7.09
C LYS A 29 -3.49 -13.22 7.94
N ASN A 30 -4.30 -13.02 8.98
CA ASN A 30 -4.11 -11.98 10.00
C ASN A 30 -3.95 -10.58 9.40
N ALA A 31 -4.69 -10.29 8.33
CA ALA A 31 -4.71 -9.00 7.67
C ALA A 31 -6.09 -8.39 7.71
N LYS A 32 -6.13 -7.05 7.82
CA LYS A 32 -7.36 -6.26 7.77
C LYS A 32 -7.21 -5.11 6.79
N THR A 33 -8.31 -4.67 6.21
CA THR A 33 -8.30 -3.44 5.41
C THR A 33 -8.07 -2.24 6.33
N ILE A 34 -7.46 -1.17 5.80
CA ILE A 34 -7.30 0.08 6.57
C ILE A 34 -8.68 0.60 7.00
N MET A 35 -9.69 0.48 6.12
CA MET A 35 -11.08 0.86 6.44
C MET A 35 -11.64 0.10 7.64
N ASP A 36 -11.43 -1.21 7.73
CA ASP A 36 -11.90 -2.01 8.87
C ASP A 36 -11.19 -1.60 10.15
N ILE A 37 -9.89 -1.34 10.09
CA ILE A 37 -9.11 -0.87 11.24
C ILE A 37 -9.64 0.48 11.74
N GLN A 38 -9.90 1.43 10.84
CA GLN A 38 -10.45 2.75 11.18
C GLN A 38 -11.86 2.65 11.78
N ARG A 39 -12.69 1.72 11.31
CA ARG A 39 -14.05 1.49 11.84
C ARG A 39 -14.05 0.86 13.23
N LEU A 40 -13.13 -0.07 13.50
CA LEU A 40 -13.06 -0.81 14.76
C LEU A 40 -12.67 0.07 15.96
N ASP A 41 -11.95 1.16 15.72
CA ASP A 41 -11.45 2.05 16.78
C ASP A 41 -12.35 3.28 17.01
N GLY A 42 -13.43 3.40 16.22
CA GLY A 42 -14.37 4.52 16.26
C GLY A 42 -15.39 4.41 17.40
N LEU A 43 -14.99 4.79 18.62
CA LEU A 43 -15.91 5.21 19.68
C LEU A 43 -16.52 6.61 19.39
N LYS A 44 -16.00 7.32 18.39
CA LYS A 44 -16.55 8.59 17.88
C LYS A 44 -17.30 8.28 16.59
N GLY A 45 -18.55 8.72 16.51
CA GLY A 45 -19.56 8.27 15.53
C GLY A 45 -19.13 8.26 14.05
N GLN A 46 -19.96 7.61 13.24
CA GLN A 46 -19.81 7.19 11.83
C GLN A 46 -19.21 8.18 10.78
N PHE A 47 -18.77 9.38 11.17
CA PHE A 47 -18.36 10.46 10.28
C PHE A 47 -16.95 11.04 10.54
N GLN A 48 -16.18 10.55 11.52
CA GLN A 48 -14.80 11.01 11.75
C GLN A 48 -13.80 9.83 11.76
N PHE A 49 -12.93 9.79 10.75
CA PHE A 49 -11.82 8.85 10.70
C PHE A 49 -10.71 9.29 11.66
N ASP A 50 -10.41 8.46 12.66
CA ASP A 50 -9.29 8.73 13.56
C ASP A 50 -7.98 8.28 12.92
N ALA A 51 -7.13 9.25 12.57
CA ALA A 51 -5.86 8.98 11.94
C ALA A 51 -4.87 8.18 12.82
N SER A 52 -5.11 8.11 14.12
CA SER A 52 -4.29 7.31 15.03
C SER A 52 -4.72 5.84 15.14
N ALA A 53 -5.86 5.45 14.54
CA ALA A 53 -6.39 4.10 14.64
C ALA A 53 -5.43 3.03 14.10
N LEU A 54 -4.82 3.30 12.94
CA LEU A 54 -3.85 2.38 12.34
C LEU A 54 -2.61 2.18 13.22
N TYR A 55 -2.07 3.28 13.77
CA TYR A 55 -0.93 3.21 14.68
C TYR A 55 -1.26 2.41 15.94
N ARG A 56 -2.41 2.68 16.58
CA ARG A 56 -2.85 1.92 17.76
C ARG A 56 -3.04 0.44 17.45
N TRP A 57 -3.59 0.10 16.29
CA TRP A 57 -3.74 -1.29 15.86
C TRP A 57 -2.38 -2.00 15.70
N ILE A 58 -1.38 -1.35 15.10
CA ILE A 58 -0.02 -1.90 14.98
C ILE A 58 0.61 -2.09 16.37
N VAL A 59 0.49 -1.09 17.26
CA VAL A 59 1.00 -1.17 18.64
C VAL A 59 0.35 -2.32 19.41
N LYS A 60 -0.97 -2.48 19.30
CA LYS A 60 -1.73 -3.54 19.98
C LYS A 60 -1.26 -4.93 19.56
N ASN A 61 -0.96 -5.15 18.29
CA ASN A 61 -0.54 -6.46 17.77
C ASN A 61 0.95 -6.75 17.96
N ASN A 62 1.76 -5.74 18.30
CA ASN A 62 3.21 -5.87 18.43
C ASN A 62 3.68 -5.36 19.81
N PRO A 63 3.35 -6.07 20.92
CA PRO A 63 3.74 -5.66 22.25
C PRO A 63 5.26 -5.78 22.44
N GLY A 64 5.87 -4.71 22.96
CA GLY A 64 7.30 -4.61 23.22
C GLY A 64 8.05 -3.75 22.19
N ALA A 65 9.07 -3.04 22.66
CA ALA A 65 9.79 -2.03 21.86
C ALA A 65 10.42 -2.63 20.59
N ASP A 66 11.04 -3.81 20.68
CA ASP A 66 11.69 -4.45 19.54
C ASP A 66 10.70 -4.92 18.49
N LYS A 67 9.60 -5.57 18.90
CA LYS A 67 8.55 -6.03 17.99
C LYS A 67 7.87 -4.85 17.29
N LEU A 68 7.54 -3.79 18.04
CA LEU A 68 6.96 -2.59 17.47
C LEU A 68 7.91 -1.93 16.46
N LYS A 69 9.20 -1.83 16.79
CA LYS A 69 10.21 -1.29 15.88
C LYS A 69 10.29 -2.09 14.58
N SER A 70 10.29 -3.42 14.66
CA SER A 70 10.27 -4.30 13.48
C SER A 70 8.99 -4.13 12.67
N ALA A 71 7.83 -3.99 13.31
CA ALA A 71 6.55 -3.81 12.62
C ALA A 71 6.47 -2.47 11.88
N ILE A 72 6.92 -1.38 12.50
CA ILE A 72 6.98 -0.04 11.88
C ILE A 72 7.97 -0.04 10.71
N ASP A 73 9.10 -0.71 10.85
CA ASP A 73 10.11 -0.84 9.80
C ASP A 73 9.57 -1.68 8.61
N LEU A 74 8.83 -2.76 8.89
CA LEU A 74 8.12 -3.55 7.88
C LEU A 74 7.04 -2.73 7.16
N PHE A 75 6.25 -1.96 7.92
CA PHE A 75 5.26 -1.02 7.39
C PHE A 75 5.90 0.04 6.48
N THR A 76 6.98 0.66 6.95
CA THR A 76 7.65 1.75 6.24
C THR A 76 8.23 1.27 4.91
N ARG A 77 8.88 0.10 4.89
CA ARG A 77 9.42 -0.50 3.65
C ARG A 77 8.32 -0.87 2.66
N SER A 78 7.29 -1.58 3.14
CA SER A 78 6.18 -2.05 2.31
C SER A 78 5.37 -0.89 1.75
N CYS A 79 5.05 0.10 2.58
CA CYS A 79 4.43 1.36 2.17
C CYS A 79 5.25 2.06 1.08
N ALA A 80 6.56 2.21 1.27
CA ALA A 80 7.43 2.86 0.27
C ALA A 80 7.43 2.10 -1.07
N GLY A 81 7.52 0.77 -1.01
CA GLY A 81 7.49 -0.09 -2.18
C GLY A 81 6.18 0.03 -2.96
N TYR A 82 5.03 -0.12 -2.29
CA TYR A 82 3.73 0.01 -2.94
C TYR A 82 3.46 1.42 -3.45
N CYS A 83 3.85 2.48 -2.73
CA CYS A 83 3.72 3.87 -3.20
C CYS A 83 4.41 4.06 -4.57
N VAL A 84 5.63 3.55 -4.70
CA VAL A 84 6.39 3.63 -5.94
C VAL A 84 5.75 2.77 -7.04
N ILE A 85 5.37 1.52 -6.73
CA ILE A 85 4.79 0.60 -7.72
C ILE A 85 3.46 1.13 -8.25
N THR A 86 2.55 1.56 -7.38
CA THR A 86 1.25 2.09 -7.80
C THR A 86 1.38 3.36 -8.61
N TYR A 87 2.37 4.20 -8.28
CA TYR A 87 2.67 5.40 -9.06
C TYR A 87 3.18 5.04 -10.45
N VAL A 88 4.18 4.15 -10.55
CA VAL A 88 4.79 3.77 -11.84
C VAL A 88 3.81 3.00 -12.74
N LEU A 89 2.99 2.12 -12.17
CA LEU A 89 2.02 1.32 -12.92
C LEU A 89 0.70 2.07 -13.19
N GLY A 90 0.53 3.29 -12.66
CA GLY A 90 -0.70 4.06 -12.83
C GLY A 90 -1.93 3.37 -12.24
N VAL A 91 -1.77 2.66 -11.12
CA VAL A 91 -2.87 1.98 -10.43
C VAL A 91 -3.70 3.04 -9.71
N ALA A 92 -4.95 3.25 -10.13
CA ALA A 92 -5.87 4.11 -9.40
C ALA A 92 -6.74 3.32 -8.41
N ASP A 93 -7.74 3.98 -7.86
CA ASP A 93 -8.74 3.38 -6.96
C ASP A 93 -8.13 2.85 -5.65
N ARG A 94 -7.08 3.53 -5.15
CA ARG A 94 -6.36 3.18 -3.92
C ARG A 94 -7.05 3.77 -2.68
N TYR A 95 -8.30 3.37 -2.47
CA TYR A 95 -9.09 3.71 -1.28
C TYR A 95 -8.68 2.83 -0.06
N PRO A 96 -8.99 3.24 1.18
CA PRO A 96 -8.61 2.50 2.40
C PRO A 96 -9.15 1.05 2.49
N ASP A 97 -10.19 0.70 1.75
CA ASP A 97 -10.73 -0.66 1.61
C ASP A 97 -9.90 -1.53 0.66
N ASN A 98 -9.17 -0.92 -0.29
CA ASN A 98 -8.27 -1.61 -1.23
C ASN A 98 -6.81 -1.67 -0.73
N ILE A 99 -6.55 -1.29 0.52
CA ILE A 99 -5.24 -1.37 1.17
C ILE A 99 -5.41 -2.18 2.45
N MET A 100 -4.55 -3.17 2.64
CA MET A 100 -4.55 -4.03 3.81
C MET A 100 -3.22 -3.97 4.54
N VAL A 101 -3.26 -4.26 5.84
CA VAL A 101 -2.09 -4.42 6.69
C VAL A 101 -2.25 -5.70 7.50
N ASN A 102 -1.18 -6.50 7.59
CA ASN A 102 -1.14 -7.67 8.45
C ASN A 102 -0.68 -7.34 9.88
N GLU A 103 -0.94 -8.23 10.84
CA GLU A 103 -0.60 -8.01 12.26
C GLU A 103 0.91 -7.76 12.49
N CYS A 104 1.77 -8.24 11.59
CA CYS A 104 3.21 -7.96 11.61
C CYS A 104 3.59 -6.54 11.17
N GLY A 105 2.63 -5.75 10.68
CA GLY A 105 2.84 -4.39 10.18
C GLY A 105 3.10 -4.29 8.67
N GLN A 106 3.03 -5.38 7.90
CA GLN A 106 3.28 -5.35 6.46
C GLN A 106 2.06 -4.80 5.71
N LEU A 107 2.26 -3.73 4.92
CA LEU A 107 1.23 -3.13 4.09
C LEU A 107 1.23 -3.78 2.70
N PHE A 108 0.04 -4.05 2.15
CA PHE A 108 -0.11 -4.51 0.78
C PHE A 108 -1.41 -4.03 0.15
N HIS A 109 -1.38 -3.90 -1.18
CA HIS A 109 -2.53 -3.45 -1.95
C HIS A 109 -3.31 -4.65 -2.48
N ILE A 110 -4.63 -4.57 -2.44
CA ILE A 110 -5.52 -5.56 -3.04
C ILE A 110 -6.32 -4.94 -4.19
N ASN A 111 -7.09 -5.77 -4.91
CA ASN A 111 -8.00 -5.33 -5.95
C ASN A 111 -7.31 -4.48 -7.04
N PHE A 112 -6.55 -5.14 -7.91
CA PHE A 112 -5.84 -4.52 -9.02
C PHE A 112 -6.68 -4.45 -10.31
N GLY A 113 -8.01 -4.45 -10.22
CA GLY A 113 -8.90 -4.47 -11.40
C GLY A 113 -8.80 -3.25 -12.33
N HIS A 114 -8.05 -2.21 -11.95
CA HIS A 114 -7.86 -0.97 -12.71
C HIS A 114 -6.37 -0.56 -12.71
N ILE A 115 -5.63 -0.95 -13.74
CA ILE A 115 -4.21 -0.62 -13.96
C ILE A 115 -4.09 0.15 -15.29
N LEU A 116 -3.02 0.94 -15.48
CA LEU A 116 -2.64 1.58 -16.75
C LEU A 116 -3.70 2.53 -17.36
N GLY A 117 -4.54 3.17 -16.55
CA GLY A 117 -5.47 4.17 -17.07
C GLY A 117 -6.85 3.65 -17.51
N ASN A 118 -7.09 2.33 -17.42
CA ASN A 118 -8.40 1.72 -17.68
C ASN A 118 -9.37 1.97 -16.51
N PHE A 119 -9.78 3.23 -16.37
CA PHE A 119 -10.69 3.70 -15.33
C PHE A 119 -12.15 3.67 -15.80
N LYS A 120 -13.06 3.25 -14.91
CA LYS A 120 -14.50 3.34 -15.18
C LYS A 120 -14.91 4.80 -15.39
N LYS A 121 -15.48 5.10 -16.57
CA LYS A 121 -16.25 6.32 -16.80
C LYS A 121 -17.63 6.12 -16.20
N LYS A 122 -18.05 6.96 -15.25
CA LYS A 122 -19.46 7.03 -14.82
C LYS A 122 -20.03 8.32 -15.41
N TYR A 123 -21.07 8.22 -16.25
CA TYR A 123 -21.70 9.35 -16.95
C TYR A 123 -20.73 10.24 -17.75
N GLY A 124 -19.79 9.65 -18.48
CA GLY A 124 -18.85 10.40 -19.35
C GLY A 124 -17.72 11.14 -18.63
N ILE A 125 -17.74 11.23 -17.31
CA ILE A 125 -16.69 11.89 -16.51
C ILE A 125 -15.61 10.87 -16.12
N ARG A 126 -14.35 11.17 -16.47
CA ARG A 126 -13.18 10.44 -15.96
C ARG A 126 -13.08 10.70 -14.46
N ARG A 127 -13.22 9.67 -13.62
CA ARG A 127 -12.86 9.76 -12.20
C ARG A 127 -11.34 9.76 -12.07
N GLU A 128 -10.73 10.89 -12.38
CA GLU A 128 -9.32 11.10 -12.14
C GLU A 128 -9.14 11.60 -10.70
N ARG A 129 -8.73 10.70 -9.80
CA ARG A 129 -8.19 11.06 -8.49
C ARG A 129 -7.10 10.06 -8.10
N THR A 130 -5.99 10.04 -8.84
CA THR A 130 -4.73 9.54 -8.28
C THR A 130 -4.12 10.62 -7.41
N LYS A 131 -4.76 10.87 -6.26
CA LYS A 131 -4.00 11.27 -5.09
C LYS A 131 -3.73 9.97 -4.37
N LEU A 132 -2.47 9.54 -4.38
CA LEU A 132 -1.96 8.69 -3.33
C LEU A 132 -2.28 9.47 -2.05
N VAL A 133 -3.41 9.14 -1.40
CA VAL A 133 -3.72 9.69 -0.11
C VAL A 133 -2.70 9.00 0.79
N LEU A 134 -1.52 9.61 0.93
CA LEU A 134 -0.70 9.40 2.11
C LEU A 134 -1.53 9.97 3.23
N ILE A 135 -2.44 9.13 3.72
CA ILE A 135 -3.36 9.44 4.79
C ILE A 135 -2.47 9.78 5.99
N ASP A 136 -2.86 10.79 6.77
CA ASP A 136 -2.19 11.16 8.02
C ASP A 136 -1.90 9.92 8.91
N ASP A 137 -2.72 8.88 8.78
CA ASP A 137 -2.55 7.54 9.34
C ASP A 137 -1.17 6.93 9.05
N PHE A 138 -0.75 6.90 7.79
CA PHE A 138 0.52 6.29 7.40
C PHE A 138 1.69 7.12 7.93
N MET A 139 1.53 8.44 7.95
CA MET A 139 2.53 9.35 8.50
C MET A 139 2.71 9.14 10.00
N ARG A 140 1.63 8.94 10.75
CA ARG A 140 1.69 8.62 12.19
C ARG A 140 2.44 7.30 12.45
N VAL A 141 2.21 6.28 11.63
CA VAL A 141 2.94 5.01 11.72
C VAL A 141 4.42 5.18 11.39
N ILE A 142 4.75 5.79 10.24
CA ILE A 142 6.13 5.96 9.77
C ILE A 142 6.96 6.79 10.76
N THR A 143 6.36 7.84 11.33
CA THR A 143 7.07 8.71 12.28
C THR A 143 7.15 8.14 13.68
N ASN A 144 6.54 6.97 13.93
CA ASN A 144 6.44 6.33 15.25
C ASN A 144 5.97 7.32 16.34
N LYS A 145 5.03 8.19 15.97
CA LYS A 145 4.58 9.29 16.83
C LYS A 145 3.07 9.40 16.81
N ASN A 146 2.52 9.62 18.00
CA ASN A 146 1.11 9.95 18.20
C ASN A 146 0.89 11.47 18.39
N THR A 147 1.89 12.32 18.10
CA THR A 147 1.90 13.74 18.48
C THR A 147 2.00 14.70 17.28
N ASP A 148 1.39 15.89 17.45
CA ASP A 148 1.19 16.96 16.46
C ASP A 148 2.46 17.71 15.98
N THR A 149 3.65 17.08 16.07
CA THR A 149 4.82 17.65 15.41
C THR A 149 4.73 17.45 13.90
N ASN A 150 5.04 18.48 13.11
CA ASN A 150 4.99 18.43 11.64
C ASN A 150 5.73 17.16 11.12
N PRO A 151 5.00 16.14 10.63
CA PRO A 151 5.58 14.82 10.37
C PRO A 151 6.58 14.85 9.20
N ILE A 152 6.52 15.90 8.37
CA ILE A 152 7.32 16.09 7.15
C ILE A 152 8.81 16.37 7.47
N GLU A 153 9.13 16.88 8.66
CA GLU A 153 10.49 17.25 9.06
C GLU A 153 11.23 16.17 9.87
N THR A 154 10.56 15.05 10.15
CA THR A 154 11.11 13.97 10.95
C THR A 154 12.22 13.19 10.23
N ARG A 155 13.16 12.60 10.98
CA ARG A 155 14.25 11.78 10.42
C ARG A 155 13.70 10.54 9.72
N GLU A 156 12.66 9.98 10.30
CA GLU A 156 11.89 8.82 9.86
C GLU A 156 11.27 9.07 8.50
N PHE A 157 10.59 10.20 8.32
CA PHE A 157 10.02 10.56 7.03
C PHE A 157 11.10 10.85 5.97
N ARG A 158 12.25 11.46 6.35
CA ARG A 158 13.38 11.57 5.42
C ARG A 158 13.90 10.21 4.97
N ASN A 159 13.95 9.22 5.87
CA ASN A 159 14.33 7.86 5.51
C ASN A 159 13.29 7.19 4.59
N PHE A 160 11.99 7.36 4.86
CA PHE A 160 10.92 6.91 3.98
C PHE A 160 11.06 7.52 2.57
N LYS A 161 11.27 8.83 2.46
CA LYS A 161 11.54 9.49 1.17
C LYS A 161 12.73 8.88 0.44
N LYS A 162 13.84 8.60 1.15
CA LYS A 162 15.02 7.93 0.57
C LYS A 162 14.67 6.53 0.04
N LEU A 163 13.87 5.76 0.76
CA LEU A 163 13.39 4.45 0.30
C LEU A 163 12.57 4.58 -0.99
N CYS A 164 11.62 5.52 -1.06
CA CYS A 164 10.84 5.78 -2.26
C CYS A 164 11.72 6.17 -3.46
N ILE A 165 12.68 7.09 -3.27
CA ILE A 165 13.61 7.51 -4.32
C ILE A 165 14.45 6.32 -4.80
N ASN A 166 14.95 5.50 -3.89
CA ASN A 166 15.73 4.31 -4.24
C ASN A 166 14.88 3.29 -5.00
N GLY A 167 13.64 3.04 -4.58
CA GLY A 167 12.70 2.16 -5.26
C GLY A 167 12.42 2.63 -6.68
N TYR A 168 12.14 3.92 -6.85
CA TYR A 168 11.91 4.52 -8.17
C TYR A 168 13.14 4.40 -9.07
N ARG A 169 14.34 4.66 -8.55
CA ARG A 169 15.60 4.50 -9.30
C ARG A 169 15.82 3.05 -9.75
N ILE A 170 15.50 2.08 -8.90
CA ILE A 170 15.59 0.66 -9.23
C ILE A 170 14.64 0.32 -10.38
N LEU A 171 13.37 0.69 -10.29
CA LEU A 171 12.40 0.45 -11.37
C LEU A 171 12.80 1.14 -12.67
N ARG A 172 13.28 2.40 -12.60
CA ARG A 172 13.76 3.15 -13.76
C ARG A 172 14.93 2.45 -14.45
N ARG A 173 15.83 1.79 -13.73
CA ARG A 173 16.92 1.00 -14.33
C ARG A 173 16.41 -0.24 -15.06
N GLN A 174 15.30 -0.82 -14.61
CA GLN A 174 14.70 -2.03 -15.18
C GLN A 174 13.55 -1.75 -16.16
N TYR A 175 13.35 -0.49 -16.56
CA TYR A 175 12.18 -0.07 -17.36
C TYR A 175 12.01 -0.89 -18.65
N ARG A 176 13.10 -1.28 -19.32
CA ARG A 176 13.04 -2.09 -20.55
C ARG A 176 12.35 -3.44 -20.33
N GLN A 177 12.65 -4.10 -19.23
CA GLN A 177 12.04 -5.39 -18.88
C GLN A 177 10.56 -5.21 -18.57
N ILE A 178 10.21 -4.18 -17.80
CA ILE A 178 8.82 -3.85 -17.46
C ILE A 178 8.01 -3.58 -18.73
N VAL A 179 8.52 -2.72 -19.62
CA VAL A 179 7.88 -2.40 -20.91
C VAL A 179 7.76 -3.65 -21.79
N CYS A 180 8.79 -4.50 -21.84
CA CYS A 180 8.75 -5.74 -22.61
C CYS A 180 7.67 -6.70 -22.11
N LEU A 181 7.54 -6.89 -20.79
CA LEU A 181 6.47 -7.70 -20.20
C LEU A 181 5.09 -7.16 -20.55
N PHE A 182 4.86 -5.85 -20.42
CA PHE A 182 3.58 -5.24 -20.82
C PHE A 182 3.29 -5.38 -22.31
N LYS A 183 4.31 -5.27 -23.18
CA LYS A 183 4.14 -5.50 -24.62
C LYS A 183 3.70 -6.93 -24.94
N LEU A 184 4.29 -7.93 -24.27
CA LEU A 184 3.88 -9.33 -24.43
C LEU A 184 2.45 -9.57 -23.94
N MET A 185 2.03 -8.83 -22.91
CA MET A 185 0.68 -8.92 -22.36
C MET A 185 -0.39 -8.23 -23.21
N MET A 186 -0.05 -7.38 -24.19
CA MET A 186 -1.06 -6.68 -25.00
C MET A 186 -1.96 -7.61 -25.84
N ASN A 187 -1.49 -8.81 -26.15
CA ASN A 187 -2.27 -9.81 -26.89
C ASN A 187 -3.19 -10.64 -25.98
N CYS A 188 -3.11 -10.45 -24.67
CA CYS A 188 -4.11 -10.96 -23.75
C CYS A 188 -5.21 -9.89 -23.67
N ASP A 189 -6.47 -10.25 -23.93
CA ASP A 189 -7.61 -9.35 -23.74
C ASP A 189 -7.73 -8.95 -22.25
N LEU A 190 -7.00 -7.90 -21.86
CA LEU A 190 -6.87 -7.33 -20.51
C LEU A 190 -7.91 -6.26 -20.21
#